data_AF-A0A2D4FQF3-F1
#
_entry.id   AF-A0A2D4FQF3-F1
#
_cell.length_a   1.000
_cell.length_b   1.000
_cell.length_c   1.000
_cell.angle_alpha   90.00
_cell.angle_beta   90.00
_cell.angle_gamma   90.00
#
_symmetry.space_group_name_H-M   'P 1'
#
loop_
_entity.id
_entity.type
_entity.pdbx_description
1 polymer ?
#
loop_
_entity_poly.entity_id
_entity_poly.type
_entity_poly.pdbx_seq_one_letter_code
_entity_poly.pdbx_strand_id
1 'polypeptide(L)'
;EQAASFAASAVGYLTARPGVCLVVSGPGLVNALAGMANANMNCWPLIVIGGSSDRNQETMGAFQEFPQVEACRLFSKFSVRPSSLEAIPAVIEKVVRTSIYGRPGACYIDIPGDFVNLTVKKSSVK
;
A
#
# COMPACT_ATOMS: atom_id res chain seq x y z
N GLU A 1 9.53 -6.90 -7.92
CA GLU A 1 8.93 -5.80 -7.11
C GLU A 1 9.97 -4.80 -6.63
N GLN A 2 11.17 -5.21 -6.23
CA GLN A 2 12.24 -4.28 -5.82
C GLN A 2 12.49 -3.17 -6.86
N ALA A 3 12.81 -3.54 -8.11
CA ALA A 3 13.02 -2.56 -9.19
C ALA A 3 11.79 -1.67 -9.43
N ALA A 4 10.58 -2.22 -9.33
CA ALA A 4 9.34 -1.47 -9.48
C ALA A 4 9.16 -0.42 -8.38
N SER A 5 9.45 -0.78 -7.12
CA SER A 5 9.37 0.15 -5.99
C SER A 5 10.38 1.29 -6.10
N PHE A 6 11.60 1.02 -6.58
CA PHE A 6 12.59 2.06 -6.88
C PHE A 6 12.13 2.97 -8.04
N ALA A 7 11.66 2.40 -9.14
CA ALA A 7 11.15 3.16 -10.28
C ALA A 7 9.98 4.07 -9.87
N ALA A 8 9.02 3.55 -9.10
CA ALA A 8 7.90 4.33 -8.59
C ALA A 8 8.39 5.46 -7.66
N SER A 9 9.37 5.20 -6.78
CA SER A 9 9.94 6.25 -5.92
C SER A 9 10.63 7.36 -6.72
N ALA A 10 11.31 7.01 -7.82
CA ALA A 10 11.95 7.98 -8.70
C ALA A 10 10.92 8.82 -9.47
N VAL A 11 9.83 8.22 -9.94
CA VAL A 11 8.67 8.97 -10.49
C VAL A 11 8.13 9.93 -9.43
N GLY A 12 8.01 9.46 -8.19
CA GLY A 12 7.63 10.23 -7.02
C GLY A 12 8.43 11.52 -6.87
N TYR A 13 9.75 11.37 -6.92
CA TYR A 13 10.70 12.47 -6.85
C TYR A 13 10.61 13.42 -8.05
N LEU A 14 10.70 12.88 -9.27
CA LEU A 14 10.78 13.68 -10.51
C LEU A 14 9.50 14.47 -10.79
N THR A 15 8.34 13.93 -10.43
CA THR A 15 7.05 14.56 -10.73
C THR A 15 6.49 15.40 -9.58
N ALA A 16 7.13 15.36 -8.41
CA ALA A 16 6.58 15.91 -7.16
C ALA A 16 5.15 15.41 -6.83
N ARG A 17 4.77 14.25 -7.37
CA ARG A 17 3.48 13.58 -7.13
C ARG A 17 3.76 12.14 -6.71
N PRO A 18 2.97 11.53 -5.82
CA PRO A 18 3.25 10.17 -5.37
C PRO A 18 3.34 9.17 -6.52
N GLY A 19 4.48 8.47 -6.61
CA GLY A 19 4.59 7.31 -7.47
C GLY A 19 3.85 6.12 -6.86
N VAL A 20 3.29 5.25 -7.70
CA VAL A 20 2.51 4.09 -7.24
C VAL A 20 3.19 2.80 -7.67
N CYS A 21 3.35 1.87 -6.73
CA CYS A 21 3.85 0.52 -6.98
C CYS A 21 2.79 -0.49 -6.54
N LEU A 22 2.32 -1.34 -7.47
CA LEU A 22 1.40 -2.43 -7.18
C LEU A 22 2.20 -3.72 -6.99
N VAL A 23 1.92 -4.45 -5.91
CA VAL A 23 2.60 -5.71 -5.56
C VAL A 23 1.61 -6.77 -5.10
N VAL A 24 2.02 -8.03 -5.23
CA VAL A 24 1.29 -9.19 -4.68
C VAL A 24 1.59 -9.37 -3.19
N SER A 25 0.83 -10.26 -2.54
CA SER A 25 0.97 -10.57 -1.12
C SER A 25 2.31 -11.22 -0.78
N GLY A 26 2.63 -11.25 0.51
CA GLY A 26 3.75 -12.00 1.08
C GLY A 26 5.09 -11.63 0.43
N PRO A 27 5.75 -12.53 -0.33
CA PRO A 27 7.06 -12.26 -0.91
C PRO A 27 7.10 -11.05 -1.85
N GLY A 28 5.99 -10.74 -2.55
CA GLY A 28 5.92 -9.57 -3.43
C GLY A 28 6.11 -8.26 -2.66
N LEU A 29 5.41 -8.13 -1.53
CA LEU A 29 5.59 -7.00 -0.62
C LEU A 29 7.00 -6.96 -0.01
N VAL A 30 7.51 -8.11 0.46
CA VAL A 30 8.86 -8.19 1.06
C VAL A 30 9.91 -7.66 0.08
N ASN A 31 9.82 -8.02 -1.20
CA ASN A 31 10.71 -7.52 -2.25
C ASN A 31 10.60 -5.99 -2.47
N ALA A 32 9.47 -5.36 -2.13
CA ALA A 32 9.27 -3.92 -2.26
C ALA A 32 9.74 -3.11 -1.04
N LEU A 33 10.01 -3.75 0.11
CA LEU A 33 10.41 -3.05 1.34
C LEU A 33 11.69 -2.22 1.17
N ALA A 34 12.64 -2.69 0.34
CA ALA A 34 13.86 -1.94 0.04
C ALA A 34 13.57 -0.58 -0.63
N GLY A 35 12.66 -0.53 -1.60
CA GLY A 35 12.27 0.73 -2.24
C GLY A 35 11.44 1.62 -1.32
N MET A 36 10.63 1.04 -0.42
CA MET A 36 9.93 1.80 0.61
C MET A 36 10.89 2.47 1.59
N ALA A 37 11.89 1.73 2.08
CA ALA A 37 12.94 2.25 2.94
C ALA A 37 13.70 3.39 2.24
N ASN A 38 14.08 3.19 0.98
CA ASN A 38 14.74 4.21 0.17
C ASN A 38 13.90 5.48 0.03
N ALA A 39 12.60 5.35 -0.26
CA ALA A 39 11.71 6.48 -0.41
C ALA A 39 11.56 7.27 0.90
N ASN A 40 11.46 6.59 2.05
CA ASN A 40 11.43 7.26 3.36
C ASN A 40 12.72 8.01 3.69
N MET A 41 13.88 7.39 3.46
CA MET A 41 15.17 8.02 3.74
C MET A 41 15.39 9.27 2.88
N ASN A 42 15.07 9.19 1.59
CA ASN A 42 15.24 10.28 0.64
C ASN A 42 14.07 11.28 0.60
N CYS A 43 13.02 11.05 1.38
CA CYS A 43 11.82 11.89 1.42
C CYS A 43 11.09 11.94 0.07
N TRP A 44 10.95 10.80 -0.60
CA TRP A 44 10.30 10.69 -1.90
C TRP A 44 8.87 10.15 -1.73
N PRO A 45 7.85 10.79 -2.33
CA PRO A 45 6.48 10.36 -2.17
C PRO A 45 6.24 9.05 -2.94
N LEU A 46 5.92 7.98 -2.20
CA LEU A 46 5.67 6.65 -2.75
C LEU A 46 4.42 6.06 -2.10
N ILE A 47 3.58 5.42 -2.90
CA ILE A 47 2.45 4.60 -2.44
C ILE A 47 2.67 3.18 -2.93
N VAL A 48 2.69 2.23 -2.01
CA VAL A 48 2.72 0.80 -2.32
C VAL A 48 1.34 0.22 -2.04
N ILE A 49 0.74 -0.40 -3.05
CA ILE A 49 -0.54 -1.10 -2.93
C ILE A 49 -0.21 -2.59 -2.98
N GLY A 50 -0.52 -3.31 -1.90
CA GLY A 50 -0.32 -4.75 -1.82
C GLY A 50 -1.66 -5.48 -1.84
N GLY A 51 -1.76 -6.55 -2.62
CA GLY A 51 -2.81 -7.55 -2.42
C GLY A 51 -2.55 -8.36 -1.13
N SER A 52 -3.59 -8.79 -0.43
CA SER A 52 -3.53 -9.78 0.66
C SER A 52 -4.50 -10.95 0.40
N SER A 53 -4.36 -12.02 1.18
CA SER A 53 -5.31 -13.12 1.19
C SER A 53 -6.73 -12.65 1.49
N ASP A 54 -7.71 -13.41 1.02
CA ASP A 54 -9.12 -13.16 1.31
C ASP A 54 -9.36 -13.21 2.82
N ARG A 55 -10.25 -12.33 3.29
CA ARG A 55 -10.51 -12.19 4.74
C ARG A 55 -11.05 -13.46 5.41
N ASN A 56 -11.70 -14.33 4.66
CA ASN A 56 -12.24 -15.60 5.17
C ASN A 56 -11.17 -16.70 5.33
N GLN A 57 -9.95 -16.49 4.83
CA GLN A 57 -8.83 -17.44 4.93
C GLN A 57 -7.75 -16.96 5.92
N GLU A 58 -7.90 -15.76 6.49
CA GLU A 58 -6.97 -15.26 7.49
C GLU A 58 -6.89 -16.19 8.70
N THR A 59 -5.68 -16.32 9.24
CA THR A 59 -5.28 -17.21 10.33
C THR A 59 -5.39 -18.71 10.02
N MET A 60 -5.66 -19.08 8.77
CA MET A 60 -5.76 -20.47 8.32
C MET A 60 -4.51 -20.97 7.59
N GLY A 61 -3.46 -20.15 7.47
CA GLY A 61 -2.29 -20.48 6.66
C GLY A 61 -2.59 -20.34 5.17
N ALA A 62 -3.29 -19.27 4.80
CA ALA A 62 -3.65 -19.01 3.42
C ALA A 62 -2.40 -18.84 2.53
N PHE A 63 -2.59 -18.99 1.22
CA PHE A 63 -1.50 -18.80 0.27
C PHE A 63 -0.91 -17.38 0.40
N GLN A 64 0.39 -17.32 0.72
CA GLN A 64 1.12 -16.07 0.92
C GLN A 64 0.51 -15.15 2.02
N GLU A 65 -0.13 -15.74 3.02
CA GLU A 65 -0.56 -15.04 4.23
C GLU A 65 0.65 -14.44 4.96
N PHE A 66 0.61 -13.14 5.25
CA PHE A 66 1.70 -12.41 5.87
C PHE A 66 1.14 -11.17 6.61
N PRO A 67 1.62 -10.80 7.81
CA PRO A 67 1.21 -9.58 8.52
C PRO A 67 1.79 -8.32 7.85
N GLN A 68 1.24 -7.99 6.69
CA GLN A 68 1.78 -6.98 5.76
C GLN A 68 1.78 -5.56 6.34
N VAL A 69 0.69 -5.17 7.01
CA VAL A 69 0.54 -3.82 7.58
C VAL A 69 1.56 -3.60 8.69
N GLU A 70 1.76 -4.59 9.56
CA GLU A 70 2.73 -4.58 10.64
C GLU A 70 4.16 -4.57 10.08
N ALA A 71 4.46 -5.44 9.11
CA ALA A 71 5.79 -5.51 8.48
C ALA A 71 6.20 -4.19 7.82
N CYS A 72 5.24 -3.44 7.24
CA CYS A 72 5.51 -2.16 6.61
C CYS A 72 5.65 -0.97 7.57
N ARG A 73 5.30 -1.09 8.86
CA ARG A 73 5.27 0.06 9.78
C ARG A 73 6.61 0.79 9.89
N LEU A 74 7.73 0.07 9.86
CA LEU A 74 9.06 0.66 9.98
C LEU A 74 9.55 1.31 8.67
N PHE A 75 8.95 0.95 7.54
CA PHE A 75 9.37 1.37 6.21
C PHE A 75 8.39 2.34 5.55
N SER A 76 7.36 2.79 6.28
CA SER A 76 6.34 3.70 5.77
C SER A 76 5.96 4.76 6.80
N LYS A 77 5.47 5.92 6.33
CA LYS A 77 4.83 6.92 7.18
C LYS A 77 3.46 6.48 7.66
N PHE A 78 2.80 5.65 6.86
CA PHE A 78 1.46 5.16 7.12
C PHE A 78 1.26 3.83 6.40
N SER A 79 0.89 2.81 7.17
CA SER A 79 0.45 1.50 6.67
C SER A 79 -0.97 1.25 7.18
N VAL A 80 -1.85 0.80 6.29
CA VAL A 80 -3.27 0.61 6.61
C VAL A 80 -3.92 -0.45 5.74
N ARG A 81 -4.94 -1.08 6.30
CA ARG A 81 -5.90 -1.92 5.58
C ARG A 81 -7.30 -1.31 5.71
N PRO A 82 -8.03 -1.07 4.61
CA PRO A 82 -9.43 -0.63 4.70
C PRO A 82 -10.29 -1.66 5.43
N SER A 83 -11.20 -1.21 6.29
CA SER A 83 -12.10 -2.08 7.05
C SER A 83 -13.29 -2.61 6.23
N SER A 84 -13.60 -1.96 5.11
CA SER A 84 -14.75 -2.22 4.24
C SER A 84 -14.49 -1.68 2.83
N LEU A 85 -15.30 -2.09 1.85
CA LEU A 85 -15.22 -1.57 0.48
C LEU A 85 -15.52 -0.06 0.43
N GLU A 86 -16.49 0.39 1.22
CA GLU A 86 -16.91 1.78 1.33
C GLU A 86 -15.80 2.68 1.87
N ALA A 87 -14.90 2.13 2.69
CA ALA A 87 -13.79 2.87 3.28
C ALA A 87 -12.62 3.07 2.32
N ILE A 88 -12.54 2.32 1.21
CA ILE A 88 -11.39 2.35 0.29
C ILE A 88 -11.08 3.79 -0.19
N PRO A 89 -12.05 4.59 -0.68
CA PRO A 89 -11.74 5.93 -1.19
C PRO A 89 -11.19 6.87 -0.11
N ALA A 90 -11.80 6.88 1.08
CA ALA A 90 -11.32 7.69 2.20
C ALA A 90 -9.91 7.27 2.67
N VAL A 91 -9.62 5.97 2.66
CA VAL A 91 -8.28 5.44 2.97
C VAL A 91 -7.26 5.86 1.91
N ILE A 92 -7.62 5.76 0.62
CA ILE A 92 -6.76 6.18 -0.49
C ILE A 92 -6.47 7.68 -0.41
N GLU A 93 -7.47 8.53 -0.15
CA GLU A 93 -7.28 9.97 0.04
C GLU A 93 -6.29 10.25 1.17
N LYS A 94 -6.49 9.59 2.32
CA LYS A 94 -5.59 9.71 3.48
C LYS A 94 -4.17 9.29 3.14
N VAL A 95 -3.99 8.21 2.39
CA VAL A 95 -2.67 7.69 2.00
C VAL A 95 -1.97 8.64 1.04
N VAL A 96 -2.68 9.12 0.00
CA VAL A 96 -2.16 10.13 -0.93
C VAL A 96 -1.71 11.36 -0.17
N ARG A 97 -2.57 11.93 0.69
CA ARG A 97 -2.23 13.10 1.50
C ARG A 97 -1.04 12.84 2.42
N THR A 98 -0.98 11.67 3.06
CA THR A 98 0.11 11.34 3.99
C THR A 98 1.43 11.13 3.28
N SER A 99 1.44 10.60 2.05
CA SER A 99 2.67 10.42 1.27
C SER A 99 3.36 11.73 0.90
N ILE A 100 2.61 12.84 0.79
CA ILE A 100 3.11 14.17 0.41
C ILE A 100 3.24 15.16 1.58
N TYR A 101 2.36 15.08 2.59
CA TYR A 101 2.27 16.10 3.63
C TYR A 101 3.45 16.06 4.61
N GLY A 102 4.01 17.23 4.94
CA GLY A 102 5.20 17.34 5.78
C GLY A 102 6.44 16.81 5.04
N ARG A 103 7.22 15.94 5.69
CA ARG A 103 8.31 15.21 5.03
C ARG A 103 7.72 14.10 4.16
N PRO A 104 7.82 14.11 2.82
CA PRO A 104 7.25 13.05 1.99
C PRO A 104 7.88 11.68 2.29
N GLY A 105 7.21 10.61 1.90
CA GLY A 105 7.73 9.26 2.13
C GLY A 105 6.79 8.16 1.62
N ALA A 106 7.18 6.92 1.89
CA ALA A 106 6.43 5.74 1.51
C ALA A 106 5.16 5.59 2.38
N CYS A 107 4.06 5.21 1.76
CA CYS A 107 2.86 4.73 2.43
C CYS A 107 2.45 3.38 1.85
N TYR A 108 1.82 2.54 2.67
CA TYR A 108 1.38 1.21 2.28
C TYR A 108 -0.13 1.04 2.47
N ILE A 109 -0.77 0.41 1.50
CA ILE A 109 -2.18 0.04 1.56
C ILE A 109 -2.31 -1.45 1.26
N ASP A 110 -2.89 -2.17 2.21
CA ASP A 110 -3.25 -3.57 2.07
C ASP A 110 -4.68 -3.69 1.53
N ILE A 111 -4.86 -4.39 0.40
CA ILE A 111 -6.16 -4.65 -0.23
C ILE A 111 -6.41 -6.17 -0.24
N PRO A 112 -7.39 -6.66 0.54
CA PRO A 112 -7.80 -8.06 0.51
C PRO A 112 -8.22 -8.51 -0.89
N GLY A 113 -7.91 -9.75 -1.27
CA GLY A 113 -8.33 -10.33 -2.54
C GLY A 113 -9.85 -10.28 -2.77
N ASP A 114 -10.63 -10.52 -1.72
CA ASP A 114 -12.10 -10.46 -1.78
C ASP A 114 -12.62 -9.05 -2.08
N PHE A 115 -11.92 -7.99 -1.63
CA PHE A 115 -12.31 -6.61 -1.94
C PHE A 115 -12.17 -6.26 -3.41
N VAL A 116 -11.26 -6.91 -4.14
CA VAL A 116 -11.07 -6.67 -5.58
C VAL A 116 -12.26 -7.19 -6.39
N ASN A 117 -12.90 -8.27 -5.93
CA ASN A 117 -13.99 -8.93 -6.64
C ASN A 117 -15.38 -8.47 -6.18
N LEU A 118 -15.49 -7.98 -4.94
CA LEU A 118 -16.75 -7.52 -4.39
C LEU A 118 -17.20 -6.20 -5.03
N THR A 119 -18.52 -5.98 -5.04
CA THR A 119 -19.13 -4.76 -5.56
C THR A 119 -19.90 -4.04 -4.46
N VAL A 120 -19.93 -2.72 -4.55
CA VAL A 120 -20.64 -1.85 -3.61
C VAL A 120 -21.48 -0.84 -4.38
N LYS A 121 -22.64 -0.48 -3.81
CA LYS A 121 -23.47 0.59 -4.36
C LYS A 121 -22.70 1.92 -4.26
N LYS A 122 -22.56 2.62 -5.39
CA LYS A 122 -21.89 3.94 -5.44
C LYS A 122 -22.48 4.95 -4.44
N SER A 123 -23.78 4.88 -4.14
CA SER A 123 -24.45 5.73 -3.15
C SER A 123 -23.98 5.52 -1.71
N SER A 124 -23.42 4.35 -1.40
CA SER A 124 -22.92 4.01 -0.06
C SER A 124 -21.48 4.48 0.16
N VAL A 125 -20.80 4.89 -0.91
CA VAL A 125 -19.42 5.37 -0.90
C VAL A 125 -19.44 6.89 -0.78
N LYS A 126 -18.81 7.42 0.27
CA LYS A 126 -18.71 8.86 0.53
C LYS A 126 -17.45 9.45 -0.08
#